data_AF-A0A1E5Q1I4-F1
#
_entry.id   AF-A0A1E5Q1I4-F1
#
_cell.length_a   1.000
_cell.length_b   1.000
_cell.length_c   1.000
_cell.angle_alpha   90.00
_cell.angle_beta   90.00
_cell.angle_gamma   90.00
#
_symmetry.space_group_name_H-M   'P 1'
#
loop_
_entity.id
_entity.type
_entity.pdbx_description
1 polymer ?
#
loop_
_entity_poly.entity_id
_entity_poly.type
_entity_poly.pdbx_seq_one_letter_code
_entity_poly.pdbx_strand_id
1 'polypeptide(L)'
;MSGVAPSAVPSAARSAAPSTAPAWAKGMAAVRADDLPRQARDVLALIDRGGPYPYRQDGTVFGNFEKVLPQQKRGYYHEFTVRTPGERDRGARRIVTGQGGEFYYTDDHYETFKAVLR
;
A
#
# COMPACT_ATOMS: atom_id res chain seq x y z
N MET A 1 17.64 53.58 -15.63
CA MET A 1 18.68 52.59 -15.29
C MET A 1 18.03 51.45 -14.52
N SER A 2 17.86 50.33 -15.22
CA SER A 2 17.81 48.93 -14.73
C SER A 2 16.84 48.60 -13.58
N GLY A 3 15.73 47.88 -13.74
CA GLY A 3 15.60 46.57 -14.40
C GLY A 3 15.68 45.48 -13.33
N VAL A 4 14.55 45.06 -12.76
CA VAL A 4 14.48 43.93 -11.81
C VAL A 4 13.91 42.74 -12.58
N ALA A 5 14.75 41.73 -12.81
CA ALA A 5 14.33 40.42 -13.33
C ALA A 5 14.22 39.42 -12.16
N PRO A 6 13.11 38.69 -11.99
CA PRO A 6 13.09 37.53 -11.11
C PRO A 6 13.79 36.36 -11.81
N SER A 7 14.77 35.77 -11.12
CA SER A 7 15.37 34.50 -11.53
C SER A 7 14.37 33.37 -11.27
N ALA A 8 13.81 32.80 -12.34
CA ALA A 8 13.08 31.54 -12.27
C ALA A 8 14.09 30.39 -12.16
N VAL A 9 14.09 29.67 -11.03
CA VAL A 9 14.76 28.37 -10.94
C VAL A 9 13.92 27.34 -11.70
N PRO A 10 14.49 26.54 -12.62
CA PRO A 10 13.77 25.43 -13.19
C PRO A 10 13.60 24.36 -12.10
N SER A 11 12.36 24.17 -11.64
CA SER A 11 11.98 22.96 -10.91
C SER A 11 12.09 21.81 -11.89
N ALA A 12 13.20 21.10 -11.87
CA ALA A 12 13.38 19.87 -12.61
C ALA A 12 12.34 18.87 -12.08
N ALA A 13 11.21 18.76 -12.78
CA ALA A 13 10.33 17.62 -12.67
C ALA A 13 11.20 16.39 -12.97
N ARG A 14 11.54 15.62 -11.93
CA ARG A 14 12.12 14.30 -12.11
C ARG A 14 11.07 13.48 -12.85
N SER A 15 11.25 13.34 -14.16
CA SER A 15 10.63 12.26 -14.91
C SER A 15 11.12 10.96 -14.27
N ALA A 16 10.31 10.42 -13.37
CA ALA A 16 10.54 9.08 -12.85
C ALA A 16 10.48 8.15 -14.07
N ALA A 17 11.62 7.57 -14.43
CA ALA A 17 11.65 6.44 -15.34
C ALA A 17 10.62 5.41 -14.85
N PRO A 18 9.91 4.70 -15.75
CA PRO A 18 9.01 3.65 -15.31
C PRO A 18 9.87 2.61 -14.58
N SER A 19 9.79 2.59 -13.25
CA SER A 19 10.22 1.45 -12.48
C SER A 19 9.32 0.32 -12.96
N THR A 20 9.87 -0.60 -13.74
CA THR A 20 9.13 -1.80 -14.12
C THR A 20 8.63 -2.43 -12.83
N ALA A 21 7.32 -2.35 -12.60
CA ALA A 21 6.73 -2.88 -11.39
C ALA A 21 7.14 -4.36 -11.29
N PRO A 22 7.39 -4.88 -10.07
CA PRO A 22 7.70 -6.28 -9.88
C PRO A 22 6.66 -7.18 -10.57
N ALA A 23 7.06 -8.40 -10.96
CA ALA A 23 6.16 -9.31 -11.68
C ALA A 23 4.84 -9.57 -10.92
N TRP A 24 4.87 -9.57 -9.58
CA TRP A 24 3.70 -9.73 -8.72
C TRP A 24 2.72 -8.55 -8.76
N ALA A 25 3.19 -7.36 -9.16
CA ALA A 25 2.38 -6.14 -9.30
C ALA A 25 1.84 -5.94 -10.73
N LYS A 26 2.08 -6.89 -11.65
CA LYS A 26 1.72 -6.77 -13.05
C LYS A 26 0.21 -6.59 -13.21
N GLY A 27 -0.20 -5.53 -13.93
CA GLY A 27 -1.61 -5.24 -14.21
C GLY A 27 -2.35 -4.56 -13.06
N MET A 28 -1.66 -4.22 -11.97
CA MET A 28 -2.20 -3.48 -10.83
C MET A 28 -1.64 -2.06 -10.80
N ALA A 29 -2.41 -1.11 -10.26
CA ALA A 29 -1.86 0.19 -9.89
C ALA A 29 -0.77 0.01 -8.82
N ALA A 30 0.31 0.80 -8.89
CA ALA A 30 1.38 0.77 -7.90
C ALA A 30 1.43 2.09 -7.12
N VAL A 31 1.78 2.01 -5.84
CA VAL A 31 1.94 3.16 -4.93
C VAL A 31 3.19 2.93 -4.08
N ARG A 32 3.98 3.97 -3.83
CA ARG A 32 5.11 3.85 -2.90
C ARG A 32 4.62 3.84 -1.46
N ALA A 33 5.31 3.13 -0.59
CA ALA A 33 4.94 3.07 0.83
C ALA A 33 4.83 4.47 1.46
N ASP A 34 5.69 5.41 1.08
CA ASP A 34 5.69 6.80 1.57
C ASP A 34 4.45 7.60 1.14
N ASP A 35 3.87 7.26 -0.01
CA ASP A 35 2.68 7.91 -0.57
C ASP A 35 1.36 7.38 0.04
N LEU A 36 1.43 6.34 0.87
CA LEU A 36 0.26 5.80 1.54
C LEU A 36 -0.26 6.72 2.66
N PRO A 37 -1.57 6.63 2.97
CA PRO A 37 -2.12 7.27 4.16
C PRO A 37 -1.30 6.92 5.41
N ARG A 38 -1.18 7.88 6.34
CA ARG A 38 -0.38 7.71 7.57
C ARG A 38 -0.73 6.42 8.32
N GLN A 39 -2.03 6.09 8.42
CA GLN A 39 -2.50 4.89 9.10
C GLN A 39 -2.03 3.59 8.43
N ALA A 40 -1.89 3.57 7.10
CA ALA A 40 -1.37 2.41 6.39
C ALA A 40 0.14 2.26 6.62
N ARG A 41 0.88 3.37 6.66
CA ARG A 41 2.31 3.37 7.01
C ARG A 41 2.55 2.87 8.43
N ASP A 42 1.70 3.27 9.38
CA ASP A 42 1.76 2.76 10.76
C ASP A 42 1.55 1.22 10.80
N VAL A 43 0.64 0.69 9.97
CA VAL A 43 0.42 -0.76 9.85
C VAL A 43 1.61 -1.48 9.23
N LEU A 44 2.23 -0.93 8.19
CA LEU A 44 3.48 -1.48 7.64
C LEU A 44 4.56 -1.60 8.72
N ALA A 45 4.74 -0.56 9.53
CA ALA A 45 5.70 -0.59 10.64
C ALA A 45 5.31 -1.59 11.76
N LEU A 46 4.02 -1.88 11.97
CA LEU A 46 3.59 -2.95 12.87
C LEU A 46 3.93 -4.33 12.29
N ILE A 47 3.70 -4.54 11.00
CA ILE A 47 4.03 -5.79 10.30
C ILE A 47 5.54 -6.05 10.39
N ASP A 48 6.37 -5.05 10.13
CA ASP A 48 7.84 -5.19 10.20
C ASP A 48 8.34 -5.57 11.62
N ARG A 49 7.59 -5.20 12.66
CA ARG A 49 7.90 -5.54 14.07
C ARG A 49 7.24 -6.84 14.54
N GLY A 50 6.34 -7.42 13.75
CA GLY A 50 5.56 -8.60 14.15
C GLY A 50 4.41 -8.32 15.13
N GLY A 51 3.89 -7.08 15.16
CA GLY A 51 2.83 -6.65 16.08
C GLY A 51 3.35 -5.88 17.30
N PRO A 52 2.56 -5.77 18.39
CA PRO A 52 1.20 -6.32 18.57
C PRO A 52 0.18 -5.68 17.62
N TYR A 53 -0.81 -6.44 17.18
CA TYR A 53 -1.84 -5.95 16.29
C TYR A 53 -3.12 -5.52 17.03
N PRO A 54 -3.74 -4.39 16.64
CA PRO A 54 -4.87 -3.83 17.37
C PRO A 54 -6.18 -4.61 17.18
N TYR A 55 -6.36 -5.32 16.06
CA TYR A 55 -7.58 -6.08 15.79
C TYR A 55 -7.31 -7.57 15.78
N ARG A 56 -8.27 -8.35 16.29
CA ARG A 56 -8.20 -9.83 16.34
C ARG A 56 -8.06 -10.50 14.96
N GLN A 57 -8.47 -9.82 13.89
CA GLN A 57 -8.38 -10.32 12.52
C GLN A 57 -7.03 -10.02 11.87
N ASP A 58 -6.24 -9.11 12.45
CA ASP A 58 -4.95 -8.75 11.89
C ASP A 58 -3.99 -9.94 11.98
N GLY A 59 -3.35 -10.27 10.84
CA GLY A 59 -2.50 -11.44 10.70
C GLY A 59 -3.27 -12.74 10.43
N THR A 60 -4.60 -12.70 10.25
CA THR A 60 -5.35 -13.87 9.79
C THR A 60 -5.19 -14.08 8.28
N VAL A 61 -5.46 -15.30 7.82
CA VAL A 61 -5.33 -15.67 6.40
C VAL A 61 -6.35 -14.92 5.55
N PHE A 62 -5.86 -14.22 4.52
CA PHE A 62 -6.69 -13.68 3.46
C PHE A 62 -6.91 -14.74 2.37
N GLY A 63 -8.17 -15.09 2.11
CA GLY A 63 -8.53 -16.21 1.23
C GLY A 63 -8.35 -15.95 -0.28
N ASN A 64 -8.34 -14.68 -0.70
CA ASN A 64 -8.29 -14.29 -2.13
C ASN A 64 -9.35 -15.02 -2.99
N PHE A 65 -10.59 -15.16 -2.50
CA PHE A 65 -11.66 -15.91 -3.16
C PHE A 65 -12.06 -15.32 -4.51
N GLU A 66 -12.09 -13.98 -4.60
CA GLU A 66 -12.37 -13.25 -5.84
C GLU A 66 -11.18 -13.19 -6.81
N LYS A 67 -10.03 -13.76 -6.42
CA LYS A 67 -8.82 -13.90 -7.25
C LYS A 67 -8.30 -12.56 -7.82
N VAL A 68 -8.50 -11.47 -7.07
CA VAL A 68 -8.01 -10.14 -7.44
C VAL A 68 -6.48 -10.06 -7.29
N LEU A 69 -5.91 -10.80 -6.33
CA LEU A 69 -4.47 -10.99 -6.20
C LEU A 69 -4.01 -12.24 -6.99
N PRO A 70 -2.72 -12.33 -7.36
CA PRO A 70 -2.17 -13.53 -7.99
C PRO A 70 -2.51 -14.82 -7.23
N GLN A 71 -2.88 -15.87 -7.95
CA GLN A 71 -3.25 -17.15 -7.34
C GLN A 71 -2.04 -17.80 -6.67
N GLN A 72 -2.21 -18.15 -5.39
CA GLN A 72 -1.17 -18.76 -4.55
C GLN A 72 -1.78 -19.83 -3.66
N LYS A 73 -0.93 -20.64 -3.01
CA LYS A 73 -1.36 -21.66 -2.05
C LYS A 73 -2.18 -21.07 -0.90
N ARG A 74 -3.07 -21.86 -0.29
CA ARG A 74 -3.84 -21.44 0.90
C ARG A 74 -2.89 -21.01 2.03
N GLY A 75 -3.22 -19.92 2.72
CA GLY A 75 -2.38 -19.37 3.79
C GLY A 75 -1.19 -18.53 3.30
N TYR A 76 -1.09 -18.28 2.00
CA TYR A 76 -0.03 -17.41 1.46
C TYR A 76 -0.25 -15.94 1.81
N TYR A 77 -1.49 -15.47 1.77
CA TYR A 77 -1.82 -14.08 2.05
C TYR A 77 -2.36 -13.88 3.47
N HIS A 78 -2.01 -12.77 4.10
CA HIS A 78 -2.52 -12.36 5.41
C HIS A 78 -3.01 -10.92 5.37
N GLU A 79 -4.08 -10.61 6.10
CA GLU A 79 -4.68 -9.27 6.12
C GLU A 79 -4.39 -8.50 7.42
N PHE A 80 -4.33 -7.17 7.29
CA PHE A 80 -4.13 -6.24 8.39
C PHE A 80 -5.03 -5.02 8.21
N THR A 81 -5.66 -4.59 9.29
CA THR A 81 -6.60 -3.48 9.31
C THR A 81 -5.87 -2.15 9.24
N VAL A 82 -6.24 -1.30 8.28
CA VAL A 82 -5.86 0.11 8.26
C VAL A 82 -7.02 0.91 8.81
N ARG A 83 -6.83 1.54 9.97
CA ARG A 83 -7.91 2.34 10.59
C ARG A 83 -8.26 3.56 9.75
N THR A 84 -9.54 3.78 9.49
CA THR A 84 -10.03 5.04 8.94
C THR A 84 -10.34 6.01 10.09
N PRO A 85 -9.76 7.22 10.11
CA PRO A 85 -10.10 8.23 11.11
C PRO A 85 -11.61 8.55 11.10
N GLY A 86 -12.23 8.56 12.29
CA GLY A 86 -13.65 8.87 12.46
C GLY A 86 -14.60 7.68 12.36
N GLU A 87 -14.16 6.54 11.81
CA GLU A 87 -14.98 5.32 11.76
C GLU A 87 -14.99 4.61 13.13
N ARG A 88 -16.15 4.03 13.45
CA ARG A 88 -16.37 3.28 14.70
C ARG A 88 -15.99 1.81 14.58
N ASP A 89 -16.07 1.26 13.37
CA ASP A 89 -15.68 -0.10 13.03
C ASP A 89 -14.25 -0.15 12.45
N ARG A 90 -13.88 -1.29 11.84
CA ARG A 90 -12.56 -1.50 11.23
C ARG A 90 -12.36 -0.71 9.92
N GLY A 91 -13.44 -0.22 9.32
CA GLY A 91 -13.42 0.41 8.02
C GLY A 91 -13.20 -0.53 6.86
N ALA A 92 -13.10 0.04 5.66
CA ALA A 92 -12.84 -0.70 4.41
C ALA A 92 -11.35 -0.93 4.12
N ARG A 93 -10.45 -0.15 4.73
CA ARG A 93 -9.03 -0.11 4.33
C ARG A 93 -8.22 -1.26 4.91
N ARG A 94 -7.36 -1.87 4.11
CA ARG A 94 -6.51 -3.00 4.54
C ARG A 94 -5.14 -2.97 3.88
N ILE A 95 -4.16 -3.56 4.57
CA ILE A 95 -2.94 -4.08 3.95
C ILE A 95 -3.07 -5.60 3.85
N VAL A 96 -2.69 -6.18 2.72
CA VAL A 96 -2.53 -7.62 2.55
C VAL A 96 -1.07 -7.91 2.24
N THR A 97 -0.48 -8.87 2.93
CA THR A 97 0.91 -9.31 2.69
C THR A 97 0.95 -10.69 2.08
N GLY A 98 1.92 -10.94 1.20
CA GLY A 98 2.26 -12.26 0.69
C GLY A 98 3.54 -12.81 1.35
N GLN A 99 3.67 -14.14 1.39
CA GLN A 99 4.87 -14.80 1.92
C GLN A 99 6.14 -14.47 1.11
N GLY A 100 6.02 -14.02 -0.14
CA GLY A 100 7.14 -13.62 -1.00
C GLY A 100 7.63 -12.19 -0.74
N GLY A 101 7.06 -11.48 0.24
CA GLY A 101 7.39 -10.09 0.54
C GLY A 101 6.55 -9.07 -0.25
N GLU A 102 5.46 -9.51 -0.88
CA GLU A 102 4.49 -8.65 -1.55
C GLU A 102 3.65 -7.89 -0.53
N PHE A 103 3.34 -6.63 -0.83
CA PHE A 103 2.43 -5.80 -0.06
C PHE A 103 1.38 -5.21 -0.99
N TYR A 104 0.12 -5.31 -0.58
CA TYR A 104 -1.02 -4.78 -1.31
C TYR A 104 -1.84 -3.89 -0.37
N TYR A 105 -2.35 -2.79 -0.90
CA TYR A 105 -3.25 -1.88 -0.19
C TYR A 105 -4.60 -1.86 -0.90
N THR A 106 -5.67 -1.94 -0.13
CA THR A 106 -7.04 -1.72 -0.60
C THR A 106 -7.67 -0.63 0.26
N ASP A 107 -8.41 0.28 -0.38
CA ASP A 107 -9.21 1.29 0.29
C ASP A 107 -10.73 1.08 0.17
N ASP A 108 -11.12 -0.05 -0.43
CA ASP A 108 -12.47 -0.41 -0.85
C ASP A 108 -12.84 -1.85 -0.44
N HIS A 109 -12.29 -2.34 0.67
CA HIS A 109 -12.66 -3.65 1.22
C HIS A 109 -12.47 -4.81 0.23
N TYR A 110 -11.26 -4.90 -0.33
CA TYR A 110 -10.77 -5.95 -1.23
C TYR A 110 -11.38 -5.95 -2.65
N GLU A 111 -12.17 -4.94 -3.03
CA GLU A 111 -12.68 -4.79 -4.40
C GLU A 111 -11.54 -4.50 -5.39
N THR A 112 -10.63 -3.59 -5.03
CA THR A 112 -9.43 -3.29 -5.81
C THR A 112 -8.19 -3.25 -4.93
N PHE A 113 -7.03 -3.42 -5.57
CA PHE A 113 -5.74 -3.37 -4.89
C PHE A 113 -4.77 -2.45 -5.61
N LYS A 114 -3.86 -1.88 -4.82
CA LYS A 114 -2.66 -1.18 -5.24
C LYS A 114 -1.45 -1.96 -4.72
N ALA A 115 -0.49 -2.25 -5.59
CA ALA A 115 0.78 -2.83 -5.21
C ALA A 115 1.59 -1.78 -4.44
N VAL A 116 2.01 -2.12 -3.23
CA VAL A 116 2.81 -1.23 -2.38
C VAL A 116 4.29 -1.52 -2.63
N LEU A 117 4.97 -0.55 -3.22
CA LEU A 117 6.41 -0.60 -3.46
C LEU A 117 7.13 -0.08 -2.23
N ARG A 118 7.93 -0.94 -1.60
CA ARG A 118 8.78 -0.64 -0.44
C ARG A 118 10.25 -0.56 -0.85
#